data_AF-A0A0M8PKC6-F1
#
_entry.id   AF-A0A0M8PKC6-F1
#
_cell.length_a   1.000
_cell.length_b   1.000
_cell.length_c   1.000
_cell.angle_alpha   90.00
_cell.angle_beta   90.00
_cell.angle_gamma   90.00
#
_symmetry.space_group_name_H-M   'P 1'
#
loop_
_entity.id
_entity.type
_entity.pdbx_description
1 polymer ?
#
loop_
_entity_poly.entity_id
_entity_poly.type
_entity_poly.pdbx_seq_one_letter_code
_entity_poly.pdbx_strand_id
1 'polypeptide(L)'
;MSRFQLSDTPLLSRAVVDRAEELRGDAAALHDGWSRAQLLRVDRRGQVPVDGDALVFAAAVELGPEPVPGAVFLGVRGDRHVWAVRVLAQTGTVADLRRVGERLDDADAGLMVTAVALLNWHDSAGFSSLDGAPTEPTLSGWSRISTSTGHEEFPRTDPAII
;
A
#
# COMPACT_ATOMS: atom_id res chain seq x y z
N MET A 1 -2.10 28.01 13.85
CA MET A 1 -0.80 27.70 13.25
C MET A 1 -0.96 27.79 11.74
N SER A 2 -0.16 28.62 11.07
CA SER A 2 -0.23 28.76 9.61
C SER A 2 0.27 27.47 8.96
N ARG A 3 -0.59 26.79 8.19
CA ARG A 3 -0.23 25.58 7.44
C ARG A 3 0.76 25.99 6.34
N PHE A 4 1.92 25.33 6.29
CA PHE A 4 2.84 25.50 5.17
C PHE A 4 2.15 25.03 3.88
N GLN A 5 2.23 25.82 2.81
CA GLN A 5 1.65 25.50 1.51
C GLN A 5 2.61 25.93 0.40
N LEU A 6 2.84 25.05 -0.57
CA LEU A 6 3.68 25.34 -1.73
C LEU A 6 2.88 26.19 -2.74
N SER A 7 3.58 27.11 -3.41
CA SER A 7 2.98 27.97 -4.44
C SER A 7 2.57 27.20 -5.69
N ASP A 8 3.34 26.17 -6.05
CA ASP A 8 3.13 25.29 -7.21
C ASP A 8 3.70 23.90 -6.91
N THR A 9 3.25 22.87 -7.64
CA THR A 9 3.81 21.51 -7.55
C THR A 9 5.22 21.49 -8.16
N PRO A 10 6.26 21.08 -7.41
CA PRO A 10 7.62 21.04 -7.94
C PRO A 10 7.72 20.09 -9.15
N LEU A 11 8.39 20.55 -10.21
CA LEU A 11 8.43 19.85 -11.51
C LEU A 11 9.02 18.42 -11.45
N LEU A 12 9.90 18.17 -10.48
CA LEU A 12 10.53 16.86 -10.24
C LEU A 12 9.88 16.07 -9.09
N SER A 13 8.77 16.58 -8.53
CA SER A 13 8.02 15.96 -7.42
C SER A 13 6.69 15.36 -7.88
N ARG A 14 6.59 14.99 -9.17
CA ARG A 14 5.36 14.39 -9.71
C ARG A 14 5.23 12.95 -9.23
N ALA A 15 4.61 12.76 -8.08
CA ALA A 15 3.99 11.49 -7.74
C ALA A 15 2.60 11.48 -8.39
N VAL A 16 2.32 10.50 -9.25
CA VAL A 16 1.01 10.39 -9.93
C VAL A 16 -0.10 9.98 -8.93
N VAL A 17 0.30 9.46 -7.77
CA VAL A 17 -0.55 9.19 -6.61
C VAL A 17 0.04 9.88 -5.40
N ASP A 18 -0.79 10.59 -4.64
CA ASP A 18 -0.38 11.19 -3.38
C ASP A 18 -0.16 10.08 -2.34
N ARG A 19 1.04 9.99 -1.77
CA ARG A 19 1.36 8.98 -0.75
C ARG A 19 0.71 9.26 0.60
N ALA A 20 0.30 10.50 0.85
CA ALA A 20 -0.39 10.97 2.05
C ALA A 20 0.23 10.40 3.34
N GLU A 21 1.53 10.63 3.53
CA GLU A 21 2.30 10.01 4.59
C GLU A 21 1.80 10.38 5.99
N GLU A 22 1.28 11.60 6.13
CA GLU A 22 0.67 12.13 7.34
C GLU A 22 -0.57 11.34 7.78
N LEU A 23 -1.27 10.68 6.84
CA LEU A 23 -2.46 9.87 7.16
C LEU A 23 -2.10 8.51 7.75
N ARG A 24 -0.88 8.00 7.52
CA ARG A 24 -0.48 6.63 7.92
C ARG A 24 -0.59 6.40 9.43
N GLY A 25 -0.42 7.44 10.24
CA GLY A 25 -0.58 7.39 11.70
C GLY A 25 -1.94 7.89 12.22
N ASP A 26 -2.80 8.42 11.34
CA ASP A 26 -4.08 9.01 11.73
C ASP A 26 -5.22 7.98 11.55
N ALA A 27 -5.42 7.17 12.59
CA ALA A 27 -6.45 6.13 12.59
C ALA A 27 -7.86 6.68 12.33
N ALA A 28 -8.16 7.90 12.81
CA ALA A 28 -9.47 8.51 12.61
C ALA A 28 -9.68 8.91 11.14
N ALA A 29 -8.70 9.59 10.53
CA ALA A 29 -8.80 9.96 9.12
C ALA A 29 -8.86 8.73 8.20
N LEU A 30 -8.08 7.69 8.50
CA LEU A 30 -8.09 6.43 7.74
C LEU A 30 -9.42 5.70 7.83
N HIS A 31 -10.02 5.67 9.03
CA HIS A 31 -11.36 5.12 9.25
C HIS A 31 -12.41 5.90 8.46
N ASP A 32 -12.42 7.23 8.56
CA ASP A 32 -13.38 8.09 7.86
C ASP A 32 -13.34 7.90 6.34
N GLY A 33 -12.15 7.74 5.77
CA GLY A 33 -11.97 7.51 4.33
C GLY A 33 -12.30 6.10 3.85
N TRP A 34 -12.39 5.11 4.75
CA TRP A 34 -12.52 3.69 4.40
C TRP A 34 -13.79 3.37 3.59
N SER A 35 -14.92 3.97 3.95
CA SER A 35 -16.22 3.72 3.31
C SER A 35 -16.24 4.00 1.80
N ARG A 36 -15.35 4.88 1.32
CA ARG A 36 -15.21 5.26 -0.10
C ARG A 36 -13.92 4.74 -0.74
N ALA A 37 -13.12 3.99 0.01
CA ALA A 37 -11.79 3.57 -0.38
C ALA A 37 -11.82 2.48 -1.46
N GLN A 38 -10.81 2.54 -2.32
CA GLN A 38 -10.51 1.52 -3.31
C GLN A 38 -9.56 0.49 -2.73
N LEU A 39 -9.74 -0.77 -3.11
CA LEU A 39 -8.97 -1.90 -2.60
C LEU A 39 -8.35 -2.70 -3.73
N LEU A 40 -7.03 -2.78 -3.75
CA LEU A 40 -6.26 -3.66 -4.62
C LEU A 40 -5.99 -4.99 -3.92
N ARG A 41 -6.59 -6.07 -4.43
CA ARG A 41 -6.30 -7.42 -3.93
C ARG A 41 -5.04 -7.94 -4.60
N VAL A 42 -4.12 -8.50 -3.82
CA VAL A 42 -2.87 -9.10 -4.33
C VAL A 42 -2.78 -10.53 -3.80
N ASP A 43 -2.58 -11.53 -4.66
CA ASP A 43 -2.32 -12.89 -4.20
C ASP A 43 -0.85 -13.13 -3.86
N ARG A 44 -0.51 -14.33 -3.36
CA ARG A 44 0.86 -14.71 -3.00
C ARG A 44 1.84 -14.74 -4.18
N ARG A 45 1.35 -14.75 -5.43
CA ARG A 45 2.18 -14.69 -6.63
C ARG A 45 2.43 -13.26 -7.09
N GLY A 46 1.89 -12.26 -6.38
CA GLY A 46 1.95 -10.86 -6.76
C GLY A 46 0.98 -10.52 -7.90
N GLN A 47 -0.05 -11.34 -8.12
CA GLN A 47 -1.03 -11.12 -9.17
C GLN A 47 -2.19 -10.26 -8.67
N VAL A 48 -2.60 -9.31 -9.51
CA VAL A 48 -3.73 -8.40 -9.30
C VAL A 48 -4.76 -8.58 -10.41
N PRO A 49 -6.04 -8.24 -10.18
CA PRO A 49 -7.04 -8.31 -11.22
C PRO A 49 -6.86 -7.13 -12.17
N VAL A 50 -6.99 -7.38 -13.47
CA VAL A 50 -6.76 -6.39 -14.53
C VAL A 50 -7.86 -6.45 -15.58
N ASP A 51 -8.15 -5.30 -16.19
CA ASP A 51 -9.00 -5.17 -17.36
C ASP A 51 -8.21 -4.43 -18.46
N GLY A 52 -7.76 -5.18 -19.47
CA GLY A 52 -6.81 -4.68 -20.47
C GLY A 52 -5.49 -4.21 -19.83
N ASP A 53 -5.29 -2.89 -19.85
CA ASP A 53 -4.10 -2.19 -19.37
C ASP A 53 -4.38 -1.36 -18.10
N ALA A 54 -5.44 -1.68 -17.36
CA ALA A 54 -5.81 -1.00 -16.12
C ALA A 54 -5.97 -2.00 -14.94
N LEU A 55 -5.67 -1.52 -13.73
CA LEU A 55 -5.95 -2.25 -12.50
C LEU A 55 -7.44 -2.23 -12.18
N VAL A 56 -7.94 -3.36 -11.67
CA VAL A 56 -9.30 -3.46 -11.15
C VAL A 56 -9.27 -3.39 -9.63
N PHE A 57 -9.96 -2.39 -9.08
CA PHE A 57 -10.11 -2.19 -7.64
C PHE A 57 -11.49 -2.63 -7.16
N ALA A 58 -11.54 -3.29 -6.01
CA ALA A 58 -12.77 -3.56 -5.28
C ALA A 58 -13.11 -2.38 -4.35
N ALA A 59 -14.32 -2.35 -3.80
CA ALA A 59 -14.63 -1.43 -2.71
C ALA A 59 -14.04 -1.97 -1.40
N ALA A 60 -13.37 -1.13 -0.61
CA ALA A 60 -12.77 -1.55 0.66
C ALA A 60 -13.81 -2.12 1.64
N VAL A 61 -15.04 -1.59 1.60
CA VAL A 61 -16.18 -2.07 2.39
C VAL A 61 -16.56 -3.53 2.14
N GLU A 62 -16.12 -4.13 1.03
CA GLU A 62 -16.29 -5.58 0.79
C GLU A 62 -15.49 -6.44 1.78
N LEU A 63 -14.42 -5.91 2.39
CA LEU A 63 -13.68 -6.60 3.45
C LEU A 63 -14.35 -6.45 4.83
N GLY A 64 -15.09 -5.37 5.03
CA GLY A 64 -15.69 -5.00 6.31
C GLY A 64 -15.94 -3.49 6.43
N PRO A 65 -16.69 -3.06 7.46
CA PRO A 65 -17.06 -1.65 7.62
C PRO A 65 -15.88 -0.74 7.98
N GLU A 66 -14.73 -1.29 8.39
CA GLU A 66 -13.55 -0.56 8.86
C GLU A 66 -12.26 -1.18 8.30
N PRO A 67 -11.12 -0.46 8.30
CA PRO A 67 -9.83 -1.01 7.91
C PRO A 67 -9.48 -2.29 8.69
N VAL A 68 -9.22 -3.37 7.97
CA VAL A 68 -8.95 -4.68 8.56
C VAL A 68 -7.45 -4.90 8.83
N PRO A 69 -7.08 -5.73 9.84
CA PRO A 69 -5.70 -6.13 10.04
C PRO A 69 -5.08 -6.74 8.77
N GLY A 70 -3.87 -6.30 8.42
CA GLY A 70 -3.14 -6.77 7.23
C GLY A 70 -3.48 -6.04 5.92
N ALA A 71 -4.45 -5.12 5.93
CA ALA A 71 -4.58 -4.14 4.85
C ALA A 71 -3.50 -3.05 4.99
N VAL A 72 -2.93 -2.63 3.86
CA VAL A 72 -1.89 -1.58 3.80
C VAL A 72 -2.41 -0.37 3.05
N PHE A 73 -2.16 0.83 3.57
CA PHE A 73 -2.57 2.08 2.94
C PHE A 73 -1.54 2.49 1.88
N LEU A 74 -1.97 2.72 0.64
CA LEU A 74 -1.06 3.07 -0.46
C LEU A 74 -0.99 4.59 -0.71
N GLY A 75 -2.02 5.32 -0.29
CA GLY A 75 -2.14 6.76 -0.51
C GLY A 75 -3.55 7.17 -0.95
N VAL A 76 -3.61 8.31 -1.62
CA VAL A 76 -4.84 8.93 -2.12
C VAL A 76 -4.75 9.12 -3.64
N ARG A 77 -5.75 8.60 -4.36
CA ARG A 77 -5.94 8.84 -5.79
C ARG A 77 -7.21 9.68 -5.98
N GLY A 78 -7.05 10.91 -6.46
CA GLY A 78 -8.13 11.88 -6.48
C GLY A 78 -8.56 12.23 -5.06
N ASP A 79 -9.77 11.83 -4.66
CA ASP A 79 -10.34 12.05 -3.33
C ASP A 79 -10.57 10.75 -2.53
N ARG A 80 -10.02 9.62 -3.02
CA ARG A 80 -10.24 8.28 -2.45
C ARG A 80 -8.96 7.69 -1.91
N HIS A 81 -9.06 7.11 -0.73
CA HIS A 81 -8.02 6.27 -0.17
C HIS A 81 -7.86 5.03 -1.06
N VAL A 82 -6.63 4.60 -1.26
CA VAL A 82 -6.30 3.35 -1.94
C VAL A 82 -5.58 2.45 -0.95
N TRP A 83 -6.07 1.23 -0.80
CA TRP A 83 -5.51 0.21 0.08
C TRP A 83 -5.16 -1.03 -0.73
N ALA A 84 -4.27 -1.86 -0.18
CA ALA A 84 -4.06 -3.21 -0.68
C ALA A 84 -4.22 -4.24 0.42
N VAL A 85 -4.58 -5.46 0.03
CA VAL A 85 -4.69 -6.59 0.95
C VAL A 85 -4.19 -7.86 0.28
N ARG A 86 -3.58 -8.74 1.08
CA ARG A 86 -3.23 -10.09 0.64
C ARG A 86 -4.50 -10.95 0.56
N VAL A 87 -4.69 -11.67 -0.54
CA VAL A 87 -5.73 -12.69 -0.70
C VAL A 87 -5.13 -14.05 -1.03
N LEU A 88 -5.89 -15.12 -0.80
CA LEU A 88 -5.42 -16.48 -1.06
C LEU A 88 -5.30 -16.80 -2.55
N ALA A 89 -6.29 -16.33 -3.32
CA ALA A 89 -6.37 -16.51 -4.76
C ALA A 89 -7.23 -15.40 -5.36
N GLN A 90 -6.98 -15.11 -6.63
CA GLN A 90 -7.76 -14.18 -7.42
C GLN A 90 -8.75 -14.92 -8.33
N THR A 91 -9.79 -14.21 -8.75
CA THR A 91 -10.77 -14.68 -9.73
C THR A 91 -10.75 -13.81 -10.98
N GLY A 92 -11.04 -14.37 -12.14
CA GLY A 92 -11.07 -13.64 -13.40
C GLY A 92 -9.69 -13.43 -14.02
N THR A 93 -9.55 -12.35 -14.80
CA THR A 93 -8.30 -12.02 -15.50
C THR A 93 -7.32 -11.34 -14.56
N VAL A 94 -6.11 -11.89 -14.45
CA VAL A 94 -5.08 -11.42 -13.52
C VAL A 94 -3.71 -11.33 -14.18
N ALA A 95 -2.87 -10.42 -13.68
CA ALA A 95 -1.50 -10.26 -14.13
C ALA A 95 -0.55 -9.88 -12.98
N ASP A 96 0.73 -10.17 -13.16
CA ASP A 96 1.81 -9.70 -12.30
C ASP A 96 2.57 -8.52 -12.95
N LEU A 97 3.39 -7.84 -12.17
CA LEU A 97 4.15 -6.66 -12.60
C LEU A 97 4.99 -6.91 -13.87
N ARG A 98 5.52 -8.13 -14.08
CA ARG A 98 6.32 -8.43 -15.26
C ARG A 98 5.48 -8.51 -16.54
N ARG A 99 4.18 -8.80 -16.43
CA ARG A 99 3.27 -8.98 -17.58
C ARG A 99 2.53 -7.71 -17.99
N VAL A 100 2.26 -6.82 -17.04
CA VAL A 100 1.45 -5.60 -17.30
C VAL A 100 2.19 -4.31 -16.99
N GLY A 101 3.32 -4.34 -16.29
CA GLY A 101 3.96 -3.12 -15.75
C GLY A 101 4.31 -2.07 -16.80
N GLU A 102 4.68 -2.47 -18.02
CA GLU A 102 5.00 -1.54 -19.13
C GLU A 102 3.77 -0.96 -19.85
N ARG A 103 2.58 -1.53 -19.61
CA ARG A 103 1.32 -1.12 -20.25
C ARG A 103 0.42 -0.32 -19.31
N LEU A 104 0.56 -0.51 -18.00
CA LEU A 104 -0.13 0.29 -16.99
C LEU A 104 0.26 1.76 -17.09
N ASP A 105 -0.68 2.65 -16.77
CA ASP A 105 -0.34 4.06 -16.55
C ASP A 105 0.57 4.22 -15.30
N ASP A 106 1.25 5.37 -15.19
CA ASP A 106 2.20 5.65 -14.11
C ASP A 106 1.58 5.53 -12.70
N ALA A 107 0.28 5.85 -12.55
CA ALA A 107 -0.41 5.76 -11.27
C ALA A 107 -0.68 4.30 -10.88
N ASP A 108 -1.23 3.51 -11.79
CA ASP A 108 -1.52 2.10 -11.61
C ASP A 108 -0.23 1.31 -11.41
N ALA A 109 0.80 1.57 -12.21
CA ALA A 109 2.12 0.97 -12.04
C ALA A 109 2.69 1.27 -10.64
N GLY A 110 2.64 2.54 -10.20
CA GLY A 110 3.10 2.96 -8.88
C GLY A 110 2.34 2.29 -7.72
N LEU A 111 1.01 2.20 -7.83
CA LEU A 111 0.16 1.52 -6.84
C LEU A 111 0.45 0.02 -6.78
N MET A 112 0.55 -0.66 -7.92
CA MET A 112 0.84 -2.10 -7.97
C MET A 112 2.22 -2.40 -7.40
N VAL A 113 3.25 -1.64 -7.79
CA VAL A 113 4.62 -1.80 -7.25
C VAL A 113 4.62 -1.65 -5.73
N THR A 114 3.98 -0.59 -5.22
CA THR A 114 3.93 -0.31 -3.78
C THR A 114 3.17 -1.41 -3.03
N ALA A 115 2.00 -1.83 -3.54
CA ALA A 115 1.20 -2.88 -2.94
C ALA A 115 1.95 -4.22 -2.85
N VAL A 116 2.56 -4.65 -3.96
CA VAL A 116 3.33 -5.90 -4.01
C VAL A 116 4.53 -5.82 -3.07
N ALA A 117 5.25 -4.71 -3.04
CA ALA A 117 6.41 -4.54 -2.17
C ALA A 117 6.05 -4.61 -0.67
N LEU A 118 5.05 -3.83 -0.22
CA LEU A 118 4.63 -3.80 1.18
C LEU A 118 4.10 -5.16 1.65
N LEU A 119 3.23 -5.79 0.85
CA LEU A 119 2.65 -7.08 1.22
C LEU A 119 3.70 -8.19 1.23
N ASN A 120 4.65 -8.20 0.29
CA ASN A 120 5.75 -9.18 0.30
C ASN A 120 6.69 -8.99 1.50
N TRP A 121 6.96 -7.73 1.87
CA TRP A 121 7.74 -7.45 3.07
C TRP A 121 7.01 -7.96 4.32
N HIS A 122 5.72 -7.67 4.48
CA HIS A 122 4.95 -8.17 5.62
C HIS A 122 4.90 -9.70 5.72
N ASP A 123 4.86 -10.42 4.59
CA ASP A 123 4.88 -11.89 4.59
C ASP A 123 6.17 -12.48 5.20
N SER A 124 7.28 -11.72 5.20
CA SER A 124 8.58 -12.17 5.71
C SER A 124 9.06 -11.46 6.98
N ALA A 125 8.43 -10.34 7.37
CA ALA A 125 8.86 -9.49 8.48
C ALA A 125 8.10 -9.75 9.80
N GLY A 126 7.61 -10.97 10.03
CA GLY A 126 6.78 -11.31 11.21
C GLY A 126 7.50 -11.25 12.56
N PHE A 127 8.83 -11.19 12.57
CA PHE A 127 9.67 -11.17 13.77
C PHE A 127 10.77 -10.11 13.62
N SER A 128 11.19 -9.52 14.74
CA SER A 128 12.23 -8.49 14.72
C SER A 128 13.60 -9.11 14.46
N SER A 129 14.35 -8.44 13.59
CA SER A 129 15.75 -8.76 13.31
C SER A 129 16.69 -8.49 14.48
N LEU A 130 16.29 -7.66 15.45
CA LEU A 130 17.10 -7.26 16.59
C LEU A 130 17.01 -8.25 17.76
N ASP A 131 15.80 -8.69 18.11
CA ASP A 131 15.51 -9.44 19.33
C ASP A 131 14.73 -10.75 19.10
N GLY A 132 14.28 -11.03 17.87
CA GLY A 132 13.51 -12.21 17.50
C GLY A 132 12.07 -12.25 17.99
N ALA A 133 11.57 -11.20 18.66
CA ALA A 133 10.19 -11.15 19.12
C ALA A 133 9.20 -10.93 17.96
N PRO A 134 7.93 -11.35 18.09
CA PRO A 134 6.90 -11.01 17.12
C PRO A 134 6.79 -9.49 16.92
N THR A 135 6.50 -9.07 15.71
CA THR A 135 6.26 -7.67 15.37
C THR A 135 4.82 -7.44 14.95
N GLU A 136 4.32 -6.22 15.17
CA GLU A 136 2.98 -5.80 14.76
C GLU A 136 3.06 -4.69 13.71
N PRO A 137 2.24 -4.71 12.64
CA PRO A 137 2.15 -3.61 11.70
C PRO A 137 1.77 -2.30 12.38
N THR A 138 2.41 -1.21 11.97
CA THR A 138 2.03 0.15 12.32
C THR A 138 2.14 1.06 11.09
N LEU A 139 1.80 2.34 11.24
CA LEU A 139 1.75 3.32 10.15
C LEU A 139 0.99 2.80 8.92
N SER A 140 -0.15 2.12 9.16
CA SER A 140 -0.98 1.48 8.13
C SER A 140 -0.22 0.60 7.14
N GLY A 141 0.74 -0.17 7.65
CA GLY A 141 1.53 -1.13 6.89
C GLY A 141 2.87 -0.61 6.39
N TRP A 142 3.25 0.63 6.71
CA TRP A 142 4.55 1.20 6.33
C TRP A 142 5.67 0.93 7.32
N SER A 143 5.35 0.36 8.48
CA SER A 143 6.35 -0.12 9.43
C SER A 143 5.80 -1.25 10.28
N ARG A 144 6.67 -1.86 11.08
CA ARG A 144 6.33 -2.87 12.09
C ARG A 144 7.10 -2.58 13.37
N ILE A 145 6.49 -2.79 14.53
CA ILE A 145 7.12 -2.58 15.84
C ILE A 145 7.29 -3.91 16.56
N SER A 146 8.48 -4.14 17.14
CA SER A 146 8.73 -5.27 18.05
C SER A 146 7.85 -5.17 19.29
N THR A 147 7.14 -6.25 19.61
CA THR A 147 6.25 -6.33 20.78
C THR A 147 6.98 -6.32 22.12
N SER A 148 8.30 -6.57 22.13
CA SER A 148 9.11 -6.62 23.36
C SER A 148 9.86 -5.32 23.63
N THR A 149 10.44 -4.70 22.59
CA THR A 149 11.36 -3.56 22.71
C THR A 149 10.81 -2.25 22.16
N GLY A 150 9.74 -2.30 21.36
CA GLY A 150 9.24 -1.13 20.65
C GLY A 150 10.10 -0.73 19.44
N HIS A 151 11.13 -1.51 19.08
CA HIS A 151 11.97 -1.23 17.93
C HIS A 151 11.15 -1.25 16.63
N GLU A 152 11.25 -0.18 15.85
CA GLU A 152 10.51 -0.02 14.60
C GLU A 152 11.35 -0.43 13.39
N GLU A 153 10.77 -1.25 12.52
CA GLU A 153 11.36 -1.73 11.28
C GLU A 153 10.54 -1.23 10.08
N PHE A 154 11.24 -0.90 9.00
CA PHE A 154 10.66 -0.35 7.78
C PHE A 154 10.95 -1.25 6.57
N PRO A 155 10.09 -1.25 5.53
CA PRO A 155 10.37 -1.94 4.28
C PRO A 155 11.70 -1.45 3.67
N ARG A 156 12.52 -2.39 3.20
CA ARG A 156 13.78 -2.08 2.52
C ARG A 156 13.54 -1.81 1.04
N THR A 157 14.30 -0.85 0.51
CA THR A 157 14.46 -0.64 -0.94
C THR A 157 15.89 -1.00 -1.31
N ASP A 158 16.07 -2.04 -2.12
CA ASP A 158 17.40 -2.48 -2.55
C ASP A 158 17.72 -1.85 -3.92
N PRO A 159 18.68 -0.91 -4.02
CA PRO A 159 19.01 -0.25 -5.28
C PRO A 159 19.71 -1.23 -6.24
N ALA A 160 19.36 -1.16 -7.53
CA ALA A 160 19.98 -1.94 -8.60
C ALA A 160 20.42 -1.02 -9.74
N ILE A 161 21.54 -1.38 -10.38
CA ILE A 161 22.07 -0.72 -11.57
C ILE A 161 21.86 -1.69 -12.74
N ILE A 162 21.20 -1.22 -13.81
CA ILE A 162 20.95 -1.96 -15.04
C ILE A 162 21.46 -1.18 -16.26
#